data_AF-A0AB35K0I9-F1
#
_entry.id   AF-A0AB35K0I9-F1
#
_cell.length_a   1.000
_cell.length_b   1.000
_cell.length_c   1.000
_cell.angle_alpha   90.00
_cell.angle_beta   90.00
_cell.angle_gamma   90.00
#
_symmetry.space_group_name_H-M   'P 1'
#
loop_
_entity.id
_entity.type
_entity.pdbx_description
1 polymer ?
#
loop_
_entity_poly.entity_id
_entity_poly.type
_entity_poly.pdbx_seq_one_letter_code
_entity_poly.pdbx_strand_id
1 'polypeptide(L)'
;MFSTKFWPLSSHYHVHMMDIPLPNNFSPKVLELINQAIRISDAINNIQPLYQESHDGLIKIMKEKLAFICLRLAQEFSDEDTKKSLMMRAEILQDEKLQSELLPRIAALNENELLQGIGYMSTWIGKSKSQYHSAWFEIPNNELQNISDTIDKLFNKNLSWLKNTINDDLIALPFCSYKIVDLLAIAGEANGYPKHFAYFFPEDEGFKYSPVKRTVVFANTYLTMFEKFSRKETKLFGWDKIEIPDISICSRYLIAWFRGHDLGHSIVRSCTRFDLLSKMDRWGSMVIQESLADLFGFLMCTTEDTKHELNLDKEILGKIYLLELFRYLRRGACDFPDAGSAYIQLKYLIKEKVIDISKNHINVNLDILIPAFEKLVKELSETVLSEDLEKGLMFIQKYSPHHNKKDAEEIITRLGKTVDVIEYNQRVKEYV
;
A
#
# COMPACT_ATOMS: atom_id res chain seq x y z
N MET A 1 20.91 9.87 22.78
CA MET A 1 20.57 9.72 21.36
C MET A 1 19.09 10.01 21.21
N PHE A 2 18.73 11.10 20.54
CA PHE A 2 17.33 11.32 20.16
C PHE A 2 16.99 10.28 19.09
N SER A 3 16.28 9.21 19.47
CA SER A 3 15.61 8.39 18.46
C SER A 3 14.53 9.29 17.85
N THR A 4 14.67 9.62 16.58
CA THR A 4 13.56 10.21 15.85
C THR A 4 12.40 9.20 15.91
N LYS A 5 11.17 9.63 16.22
CA LYS A 5 9.94 8.80 16.10
C LYS A 5 9.62 8.44 14.63
N PHE A 6 10.57 8.67 13.74
CA PHE A 6 10.39 8.83 12.32
C PHE A 6 11.16 7.70 11.65
N TRP A 7 10.47 6.92 10.83
CA TRP A 7 11.12 5.89 10.03
C TRP A 7 11.13 6.30 8.55
N PRO A 8 12.21 6.02 7.78
CA PRO A 8 13.44 5.30 8.17
C PRO A 8 14.24 6.07 9.22
N LEU A 9 14.89 5.38 10.15
CA LEU A 9 15.72 6.05 11.16
C LEU A 9 16.91 6.70 10.46
N SER A 10 17.02 8.03 10.55
CA SER A 10 18.08 8.81 9.94
C SER A 10 18.39 10.05 10.78
N SER A 11 19.63 10.54 10.66
CA SER A 11 20.03 11.84 11.20
C SER A 11 19.53 13.01 10.35
N HIS A 12 19.18 12.77 9.09
CA HIS A 12 18.71 13.78 8.14
C HIS A 12 17.67 13.20 7.18
N TYR A 13 16.72 14.03 6.73
CA TYR A 13 15.68 13.66 5.77
C TYR A 13 15.65 14.63 4.59
N HIS A 14 15.35 14.11 3.40
CA HIS A 14 15.01 14.92 2.23
C HIS A 14 13.49 15.01 2.12
N VAL A 15 12.94 16.16 2.54
CA VAL A 15 11.49 16.40 2.51
C VAL A 15 11.08 16.94 1.14
N HIS A 16 10.19 16.22 0.47
CA HIS A 16 9.55 16.64 -0.78
C HIS A 16 8.16 17.15 -0.47
N MET A 17 7.92 18.43 -0.74
CA MET A 17 6.55 18.96 -0.64
C MET A 17 5.70 18.36 -1.77
N MET A 18 4.54 17.84 -1.40
CA MET A 18 3.49 17.40 -2.31
C MET A 18 2.30 18.35 -2.18
N ASP A 19 2.00 19.09 -3.23
CA ASP A 19 0.79 19.90 -3.29
C ASP A 19 -0.42 18.99 -3.48
N ILE A 20 -1.37 19.09 -2.55
CA ILE A 20 -2.68 18.46 -2.70
C ILE A 20 -3.62 19.47 -3.37
N PRO A 21 -4.04 19.24 -4.63
CA PRO A 21 -4.88 20.18 -5.34
C PRO A 21 -6.29 20.23 -4.73
N LEU A 22 -6.94 21.38 -4.91
CA LEU A 22 -8.35 21.51 -4.59
C LEU A 22 -9.20 20.93 -5.73
N PRO A 23 -10.30 20.26 -5.40
CA PRO A 23 -11.22 19.76 -6.39
C PRO A 23 -12.02 20.90 -6.99
N ASN A 24 -12.19 20.86 -8.31
CA ASN A 24 -12.95 21.88 -9.03
C ASN A 24 -14.46 21.75 -8.80
N ASN A 25 -14.93 20.59 -8.33
CA ASN A 25 -16.35 20.25 -8.19
C ASN A 25 -16.92 20.45 -6.78
N PHE A 26 -16.10 20.80 -5.77
CA PHE A 26 -16.62 21.01 -4.41
C PHE A 26 -16.95 22.48 -4.15
N SER A 27 -18.08 22.71 -3.48
CA SER A 27 -18.46 24.05 -3.04
C SER A 27 -17.53 24.55 -1.92
N PRO A 28 -17.36 25.87 -1.73
CA PRO A 28 -16.61 26.42 -0.60
C PRO A 28 -17.08 25.89 0.76
N LYS A 29 -18.39 25.64 0.90
CA LYS A 29 -19.00 25.07 2.12
C LYS A 29 -18.51 23.65 2.40
N VAL A 30 -18.38 22.80 1.38
CA VAL A 30 -17.82 21.45 1.53
C VAL A 30 -16.36 21.53 1.97
N LEU A 31 -15.57 22.40 1.34
CA LEU A 31 -14.15 22.58 1.68
C LEU A 31 -13.96 23.13 3.10
N GLU A 32 -14.81 24.06 3.53
CA GLU A 32 -14.84 24.57 4.91
C GLU A 32 -15.12 23.44 5.92
N LEU A 33 -16.14 22.62 5.66
CA LEU A 33 -16.50 21.47 6.52
C LEU A 33 -15.35 20.45 6.61
N ILE A 34 -14.70 20.14 5.48
CA ILE A 34 -13.52 19.26 5.45
C ILE A 34 -12.37 19.86 6.27
N ASN A 35 -12.09 21.17 6.13
CA ASN A 35 -11.06 21.84 6.93
C ASN A 35 -11.37 21.78 8.43
N GLN A 36 -12.63 22.02 8.82
CA GLN A 36 -13.05 21.90 10.20
C GLN A 36 -12.84 20.47 10.73
N ALA A 37 -13.19 19.46 9.94
CA ALA A 37 -13.00 18.06 10.33
C ALA A 37 -11.53 17.72 10.57
N ILE A 38 -10.63 18.03 9.63
CA ILE A 38 -9.20 17.73 9.78
C ILE A 38 -8.58 18.46 10.98
N ARG A 39 -8.98 19.71 11.26
CA ARG A 39 -8.49 20.46 12.43
C ARG A 39 -8.96 19.85 13.75
N ILE A 40 -10.20 19.37 13.81
CA ILE A 40 -10.72 18.70 15.02
C ILE A 40 -10.03 17.36 15.21
N SER A 41 -9.80 16.59 14.15
CA SER A 41 -9.09 15.30 14.25
C SER A 41 -7.63 15.48 14.66
N ASP A 42 -6.92 16.49 14.14
CA ASP A 42 -5.58 16.86 14.64
C ASP A 42 -5.61 17.21 16.14
N ALA A 43 -6.61 17.97 16.59
CA ALA A 43 -6.75 18.32 18.01
C ALA A 43 -6.98 17.09 18.89
N ILE A 44 -7.89 16.20 18.51
CA ILE A 44 -8.12 14.94 19.24
C ILE A 44 -6.83 14.10 19.26
N ASN A 45 -6.16 13.93 18.12
CA ASN A 45 -4.92 13.16 18.03
C ASN A 45 -3.79 13.70 18.92
N ASN A 46 -3.70 15.02 19.07
CA ASN A 46 -2.69 15.65 19.93
C ASN A 46 -3.01 15.54 21.43
N ILE A 47 -4.29 15.50 21.80
CA ILE A 47 -4.72 15.41 23.21
C ILE A 47 -4.72 13.94 23.66
N GLN A 48 -5.09 12.99 22.79
CA GLN A 48 -5.26 11.57 23.11
C GLN A 48 -4.05 10.94 23.85
N PRO A 49 -2.77 11.18 23.49
CA PRO A 49 -1.61 10.63 24.22
C PRO A 49 -1.42 11.20 25.63
N LEU A 50 -2.02 12.35 25.93
CA LEU A 50 -1.89 13.04 27.22
C LEU A 50 -2.95 12.58 28.22
N TYR A 51 -3.80 11.60 27.86
CA TYR A 51 -4.93 11.18 28.68
C TYR A 51 -4.51 10.47 29.98
N GLN A 52 -4.83 11.13 31.10
CA GLN A 52 -5.11 10.55 32.42
C GLN A 52 -6.53 10.98 32.81
N GLU A 53 -7.54 10.11 32.63
CA GLU A 53 -8.96 10.08 33.08
C GLU A 53 -9.84 11.38 33.13
N SER A 54 -9.29 12.58 33.15
CA SER A 54 -9.95 13.85 33.48
C SER A 54 -10.41 14.68 32.27
N HIS A 55 -10.19 14.20 31.05
CA HIS A 55 -10.46 14.95 29.81
C HIS A 55 -11.46 14.26 28.86
N ASP A 56 -12.10 13.15 29.24
CA ASP A 56 -13.03 12.38 28.38
C ASP A 56 -14.15 13.24 27.78
N GLY A 57 -14.61 14.25 28.51
CA GLY A 57 -15.64 15.18 28.04
C GLY A 57 -15.21 15.99 26.80
N LEU A 58 -13.94 16.40 26.71
CA LEU A 58 -13.47 17.24 25.60
C LEU A 58 -13.36 16.43 24.29
N ILE A 59 -12.76 15.23 24.33
CA ILE A 59 -12.75 14.34 23.15
C ILE A 59 -14.18 13.99 22.73
N LYS A 60 -15.07 13.73 23.69
CA LYS A 60 -16.47 13.45 23.37
C LYS A 60 -17.14 14.61 22.64
N ILE A 61 -17.01 15.85 23.13
CA ILE A 61 -17.54 17.05 22.46
C ILE A 61 -16.95 17.21 21.06
N MET A 62 -15.65 16.96 20.90
CA MET A 62 -15.00 17.05 19.58
C MET A 62 -15.52 15.98 18.61
N LYS A 63 -15.76 14.75 19.07
CA LYS A 63 -16.38 13.68 18.26
C LYS A 63 -17.83 13.99 17.90
N GLU A 64 -18.62 14.55 18.82
CA GLU A 64 -19.98 15.02 18.54
C GLU A 64 -19.97 16.10 17.44
N LYS A 65 -19.00 17.02 17.48
CA LYS A 65 -18.82 18.03 16.44
C LYS A 65 -18.41 17.42 15.10
N LEU A 66 -17.51 16.42 15.09
CA LEU A 66 -17.18 15.67 13.87
C LEU A 66 -18.40 14.94 13.31
N ALA A 67 -19.21 14.31 14.15
CA ALA A 67 -20.45 13.64 13.73
C ALA A 67 -21.41 14.63 13.05
N PHE A 68 -21.57 15.83 13.63
CA PHE A 68 -22.37 16.89 13.00
C PHE A 68 -21.80 17.34 11.65
N ILE A 69 -20.48 17.45 11.52
CA ILE A 69 -19.83 17.77 10.25
C ILE A 69 -20.10 16.67 9.20
N CYS A 70 -19.99 15.40 9.56
CA CYS A 70 -20.32 14.29 8.66
C CYS A 70 -21.78 14.36 8.17
N LEU A 71 -22.73 14.63 9.07
CA LEU A 71 -24.14 14.79 8.70
C LEU A 71 -24.37 15.99 7.78
N ARG A 72 -23.66 17.11 7.99
CA ARG A 72 -23.73 18.26 7.08
C ARG A 72 -23.12 17.98 5.72
N LEU A 73 -21.98 17.29 5.68
CA LEU A 73 -21.37 16.86 4.43
C LEU A 73 -22.31 15.94 3.65
N ALA A 74 -23.01 15.01 4.32
CA ALA A 74 -23.95 14.12 3.66
C ALA A 74 -25.10 14.86 2.95
N GLN A 75 -25.43 16.10 3.35
CA GLN A 75 -26.43 16.93 2.68
C GLN A 75 -25.93 17.62 1.40
N GLU A 76 -24.61 17.68 1.21
CA GLU A 76 -23.98 18.36 0.07
C GLU A 76 -23.71 17.42 -1.11
N PHE A 77 -23.83 16.11 -0.90
CA PHE A 77 -23.56 15.08 -1.91
C PHE A 77 -24.86 14.47 -2.42
N SER A 78 -24.83 13.97 -3.66
CA SER A 78 -25.94 13.32 -4.33
C SER A 78 -25.82 11.79 -4.34
N ASP A 79 -24.60 11.27 -4.35
CA ASP A 79 -24.27 9.85 -4.36
C ASP A 79 -24.69 9.16 -3.06
N GLU A 80 -25.54 8.14 -3.18
CA GLU A 80 -26.16 7.48 -2.04
C GLU A 80 -25.15 6.77 -1.13
N ASP A 81 -24.10 6.20 -1.70
CA ASP A 81 -23.07 5.52 -0.91
C ASP A 81 -22.15 6.51 -0.20
N THR A 82 -21.80 7.64 -0.83
CA THR A 82 -21.15 8.78 -0.17
C THR A 82 -21.96 9.26 1.05
N LYS A 83 -23.27 9.48 0.89
CA LYS A 83 -24.16 9.89 1.99
C LYS A 83 -24.19 8.88 3.12
N LYS A 84 -24.42 7.60 2.79
CA LYS A 84 -24.46 6.50 3.77
C LYS A 84 -23.15 6.39 4.54
N SER A 85 -22.02 6.47 3.84
CA SER A 85 -20.68 6.41 4.45
C SER A 85 -20.53 7.49 5.52
N LEU A 86 -20.84 8.75 5.18
CA LEU A 86 -20.80 9.88 6.12
C LEU A 86 -21.78 9.72 7.29
N MET A 87 -23.01 9.27 7.05
CA MET A 87 -24.01 9.05 8.10
C MET A 87 -23.58 7.96 9.07
N MET A 88 -23.13 6.80 8.58
CA MET A 88 -22.63 5.70 9.41
C MET A 88 -21.41 6.12 10.23
N ARG A 89 -20.58 7.02 9.69
CA ARG A 89 -19.42 7.55 10.41
C ARG A 89 -19.83 8.52 11.51
N ALA A 90 -20.86 9.33 11.28
CA ALA A 90 -21.45 10.14 12.34
C ALA A 90 -21.99 9.27 13.48
N GLU A 91 -22.65 8.14 13.18
CA GLU A 91 -23.14 7.18 14.17
C GLU A 91 -21.99 6.57 14.97
N ILE A 92 -20.91 6.12 14.31
CA ILE A 92 -19.70 5.60 14.98
C ILE A 92 -19.07 6.63 15.92
N LEU A 93 -19.01 7.90 15.51
CA LEU A 93 -18.43 8.98 16.33
C LEU A 93 -19.28 9.28 17.57
N GLN A 94 -20.59 9.02 17.52
CA GLN A 94 -21.51 9.19 18.65
C GLN A 94 -21.52 7.97 19.58
N ASP A 95 -21.43 6.75 19.03
CA ASP A 95 -21.35 5.50 19.78
C ASP A 95 -20.36 4.52 19.13
N GLU A 96 -19.18 4.39 19.73
CA GLU A 96 -18.12 3.50 19.25
C GLU A 96 -18.51 2.02 19.28
N LYS A 97 -19.55 1.64 20.04
CA LYS A 97 -20.03 0.24 20.06
C LYS A 97 -20.59 -0.20 18.71
N LEU A 98 -20.98 0.75 17.86
CA LEU A 98 -21.50 0.47 16.52
C LEU A 98 -20.39 0.15 15.50
N GLN A 99 -19.11 0.32 15.83
CA GLN A 99 -18.00 0.11 14.90
C GLN A 99 -17.97 -1.29 14.29
N SER A 100 -18.18 -2.33 15.10
CA SER A 100 -18.12 -3.72 14.63
C SER A 100 -19.21 -4.07 13.61
N GLU A 101 -20.33 -3.35 13.65
CA GLU A 101 -21.41 -3.50 12.66
C GLU A 101 -21.20 -2.59 11.45
N LEU A 102 -20.86 -1.32 11.68
CA LEU A 102 -20.89 -0.28 10.66
C LEU A 102 -19.62 -0.24 9.81
N LEU A 103 -18.44 -0.56 10.36
CA LEU A 103 -17.19 -0.53 9.59
C LEU A 103 -17.17 -1.54 8.41
N PRO A 104 -17.62 -2.82 8.58
CA PRO A 104 -17.77 -3.72 7.45
C PRO A 104 -18.79 -3.24 6.41
N ARG A 105 -19.87 -2.58 6.85
CA ARG A 105 -20.88 -2.01 5.95
C ARG A 105 -20.32 -0.86 5.14
N ILE A 106 -19.52 0.01 5.76
CA ILE A 106 -18.79 1.08 5.07
C ILE A 106 -17.79 0.50 4.08
N ALA A 107 -17.06 -0.54 4.45
CA ALA A 107 -16.12 -1.21 3.55
C ALA A 107 -16.78 -1.84 2.30
N ALA A 108 -18.10 -2.11 2.35
CA ALA A 108 -18.88 -2.62 1.21
C ALA A 108 -19.41 -1.51 0.27
N LEU A 109 -19.33 -0.24 0.66
CA LEU A 109 -19.85 0.87 -0.14
C LEU A 109 -18.96 1.16 -1.35
N ASN A 110 -19.56 1.75 -2.39
CA ASN A 110 -18.86 2.23 -3.57
C ASN A 110 -19.12 3.73 -3.78
N GLU A 111 -18.51 4.55 -2.92
CA GLU A 111 -18.69 6.00 -2.95
C GLU A 111 -18.13 6.63 -4.24
N ASN A 112 -18.88 7.52 -4.89
CA ASN A 112 -18.51 8.11 -6.20
C ASN A 112 -18.27 9.63 -6.18
N GLU A 113 -18.53 10.31 -5.06
CA GLU A 113 -18.30 11.76 -4.93
C GLU A 113 -17.25 12.09 -3.86
N LEU A 114 -17.32 11.46 -2.69
CA LEU A 114 -16.37 11.65 -1.60
C LEU A 114 -16.18 10.34 -0.83
N LEU A 115 -14.92 9.92 -0.69
CA LEU A 115 -14.53 8.94 0.32
C LEU A 115 -13.95 9.67 1.53
N GLN A 116 -14.17 9.09 2.71
CA GLN A 116 -13.48 9.51 3.91
C GLN A 116 -13.19 8.30 4.79
N GLY A 117 -12.20 8.48 5.66
CA GLY A 117 -12.20 7.76 6.91
C GLY A 117 -11.93 8.73 8.05
N ILE A 118 -12.74 8.59 9.08
CA ILE A 118 -12.70 9.39 10.29
C ILE A 118 -12.89 8.40 11.42
N GLY A 119 -11.91 8.35 12.32
CA GLY A 119 -11.92 7.41 13.44
C GLY A 119 -10.53 7.05 13.90
N TYR A 120 -10.45 6.02 14.74
CA TYR A 120 -9.17 5.49 15.19
C TYR A 120 -8.56 4.60 14.11
N MET A 121 -7.26 4.78 13.88
CA MET A 121 -6.48 3.94 12.99
C MET A 121 -5.21 3.45 13.66
N SER A 122 -4.72 2.29 13.21
CA SER A 122 -3.35 1.86 13.40
C SER A 122 -2.63 1.93 12.06
N THR A 123 -1.83 2.96 11.84
CA THR A 123 -1.06 3.10 10.59
C THR A 123 0.29 2.38 10.67
N TRP A 124 0.59 1.67 11.77
CA TRP A 124 1.90 1.12 12.05
C TRP A 124 1.88 -0.33 12.52
N ILE A 125 1.78 -1.25 11.56
CA ILE A 125 2.00 -2.67 11.83
C ILE A 125 3.43 -2.86 12.36
N GLY A 126 3.53 -3.40 13.59
CA GLY A 126 4.79 -3.74 14.24
C GLY A 126 5.39 -2.67 15.16
N LYS A 127 4.89 -1.43 15.18
CA LYS A 127 5.46 -0.35 16.03
C LYS A 127 4.49 0.26 17.05
N SER A 128 3.18 0.20 16.81
CA SER A 128 2.18 0.66 17.78
C SER A 128 1.06 -0.35 17.94
N LYS A 129 0.80 -0.79 19.19
CA LYS A 129 -0.46 -1.47 19.54
C LYS A 129 -1.61 -0.48 19.74
N SER A 130 -1.30 0.81 19.77
CA SER A 130 -2.24 1.89 20.02
C SER A 130 -2.81 2.40 18.71
N GLN A 131 -4.12 2.64 18.71
CA GLN A 131 -4.80 3.34 17.62
C GLN A 131 -4.98 4.80 18.00
N TYR A 132 -4.80 5.67 17.02
CA TYR A 132 -4.85 7.11 17.19
C TYR A 132 -5.82 7.73 16.20
N HIS A 133 -6.45 8.83 16.59
CA HIS A 133 -7.49 9.41 15.75
C HIS A 133 -6.90 10.00 14.47
N SER A 134 -7.55 9.70 13.35
CA SER A 134 -7.26 10.23 12.03
C SER A 134 -8.53 10.73 11.35
N ALA A 135 -8.35 11.66 10.42
CA ALA A 135 -9.34 11.99 9.41
C ALA A 135 -8.65 12.20 8.08
N TRP A 136 -9.25 11.69 7.02
CA TRP A 136 -8.82 11.97 5.66
C TRP A 136 -10.01 11.94 4.71
N PHE A 137 -9.87 12.66 3.61
CA PHE A 137 -10.90 12.92 2.63
C PHE A 137 -10.30 12.76 1.24
N GLU A 138 -11.05 12.16 0.35
CA GLU A 138 -10.55 11.66 -0.93
C GLU A 138 -11.62 11.74 -2.01
N ILE A 139 -11.19 11.77 -3.26
CA ILE A 139 -12.08 11.79 -4.42
C ILE A 139 -11.78 10.57 -5.29
N PRO A 140 -12.80 9.85 -5.77
CA PRO A 140 -12.61 8.75 -6.71
C PRO A 140 -11.84 9.16 -7.96
N ASN A 141 -10.82 8.38 -8.31
CA ASN A 141 -10.07 8.58 -9.55
C ASN A 141 -10.51 7.52 -10.57
N ASN A 142 -11.54 7.84 -11.35
CA ASN A 142 -12.15 6.90 -12.28
C ASN A 142 -11.19 6.45 -13.40
N GLU A 143 -10.27 7.31 -13.83
CA GLU A 143 -9.29 6.97 -14.86
C GLU A 143 -8.36 5.84 -14.39
N LEU A 144 -7.80 5.98 -13.19
CA LEU A 144 -6.92 4.96 -12.62
C LEU A 144 -7.70 3.76 -12.07
N GLN A 145 -8.94 3.96 -11.60
CA GLN A 145 -9.83 2.87 -11.23
C GLN A 145 -10.07 1.92 -12.41
N ASN A 146 -10.30 2.45 -13.62
CA ASN A 146 -10.49 1.62 -14.82
C ASN A 146 -9.30 0.69 -15.11
N ILE A 147 -8.07 1.10 -14.76
CA ILE A 147 -6.87 0.26 -14.90
C ILE A 147 -6.96 -0.93 -13.92
N SER A 148 -7.30 -0.65 -12.65
CA SER A 148 -7.55 -1.69 -11.64
C SER A 148 -8.66 -2.65 -12.07
N ASP A 149 -9.79 -2.11 -12.53
CA ASP A 149 -10.95 -2.91 -12.96
C ASP A 149 -10.63 -3.79 -14.17
N THR A 150 -9.71 -3.37 -15.03
CA THR A 150 -9.22 -4.18 -16.15
C THR A 150 -8.44 -5.40 -15.65
N ILE A 151 -7.61 -5.23 -14.61
CA ILE A 151 -6.91 -6.37 -13.98
C ILE A 151 -7.93 -7.35 -13.37
N ASP A 152 -8.97 -6.85 -12.68
CA ASP A 152 -10.03 -7.68 -12.12
C ASP A 152 -10.78 -8.48 -13.20
N LYS A 153 -11.14 -7.82 -14.30
CA LYS A 153 -11.79 -8.46 -15.46
C LYS A 153 -10.93 -9.59 -16.04
N LEU A 154 -9.61 -9.41 -16.07
CA LEU A 154 -8.65 -10.37 -16.62
C LEU A 154 -8.18 -11.43 -15.62
N PHE A 155 -8.50 -11.29 -14.32
CA PHE A 155 -7.96 -12.11 -13.26
C PHE A 155 -8.11 -13.62 -13.50
N ASN A 156 -9.30 -14.09 -13.91
CA ASN A 156 -9.53 -15.52 -14.16
C ASN A 156 -8.68 -16.07 -15.31
N LYS A 157 -8.43 -15.27 -16.35
CA LYS A 157 -7.55 -15.65 -17.46
C LYS A 157 -6.09 -15.66 -17.01
N ASN A 158 -5.68 -14.63 -16.26
CA ASN A 158 -4.35 -14.52 -15.68
C ASN A 158 -4.05 -15.67 -14.72
N LEU A 159 -5.00 -16.06 -13.87
CA LEU A 159 -4.90 -17.24 -13.01
C LEU A 159 -4.75 -18.52 -13.83
N SER A 160 -5.52 -18.67 -14.91
CA SER A 160 -5.41 -19.83 -15.80
C SER A 160 -4.03 -19.91 -16.46
N TRP A 161 -3.47 -18.77 -16.87
CA TRP A 161 -2.10 -18.69 -17.37
C TRP A 161 -1.06 -19.04 -16.30
N LEU A 162 -1.22 -18.54 -15.07
CA LEU A 162 -0.36 -18.88 -13.94
C LEU A 162 -0.41 -20.38 -13.64
N LYS A 163 -1.59 -21.00 -13.70
CA LYS A 163 -1.75 -22.45 -13.52
C LYS A 163 -0.95 -23.25 -14.55
N ASN A 164 -1.04 -22.85 -15.82
CA ASN A 164 -0.34 -23.54 -16.90
C ASN A 164 1.17 -23.31 -16.88
N THR A 165 1.60 -22.14 -16.42
CA THR A 165 3.01 -21.74 -16.50
C THR A 165 3.79 -22.09 -15.24
N ILE A 166 3.15 -21.96 -14.06
CA ILE A 166 3.78 -22.09 -12.74
C ILE A 166 3.41 -23.40 -12.07
N ASN A 167 2.14 -23.62 -11.77
CA ASN A 167 1.66 -24.79 -11.03
C ASN A 167 0.15 -24.96 -11.19
N ASP A 168 -0.30 -26.14 -11.61
CA ASP A 168 -1.70 -26.44 -11.94
C ASP A 168 -2.65 -26.52 -10.74
N ASP A 169 -2.11 -26.64 -9.51
CA ASP A 169 -2.89 -26.65 -8.27
C ASP A 169 -3.24 -25.25 -7.75
N LEU A 170 -2.81 -24.17 -8.43
CA LEU A 170 -3.13 -22.82 -7.98
C LEU A 170 -4.65 -22.56 -8.02
N ILE A 171 -5.14 -21.96 -6.95
CA ILE A 171 -6.51 -21.50 -6.75
C ILE A 171 -6.49 -20.04 -6.28
N ALA A 172 -7.61 -19.36 -6.45
CA ALA A 172 -7.83 -18.04 -5.86
C ALA A 172 -8.82 -18.14 -4.69
N LEU A 173 -8.42 -17.60 -3.54
CA LEU A 173 -9.31 -17.31 -2.42
C LEU A 173 -10.10 -16.02 -2.69
N PRO A 174 -11.12 -15.70 -1.87
CA PRO A 174 -11.76 -14.40 -1.94
C PRO A 174 -10.75 -13.26 -1.74
N PHE A 175 -10.77 -12.28 -2.63
CA PHE A 175 -10.00 -11.04 -2.54
C PHE A 175 -10.92 -9.87 -2.22
N CYS A 176 -10.32 -8.75 -1.83
CA CYS A 176 -11.05 -7.58 -1.37
C CYS A 176 -11.45 -6.63 -2.51
N SER A 177 -12.44 -5.77 -2.26
CA SER A 177 -12.76 -4.66 -3.16
C SER A 177 -11.63 -3.63 -3.15
N TYR A 178 -11.53 -2.84 -4.21
CA TYR A 178 -10.39 -1.96 -4.43
C TYR A 178 -10.85 -0.60 -4.92
N LYS A 179 -10.39 0.47 -4.27
CA LYS A 179 -10.74 1.85 -4.64
C LYS A 179 -9.49 2.69 -4.85
N ILE A 180 -9.36 3.25 -6.05
CA ILE A 180 -8.34 4.24 -6.39
C ILE A 180 -8.94 5.64 -6.20
N VAL A 181 -8.24 6.47 -5.45
CA VAL A 181 -8.68 7.80 -5.09
C VAL A 181 -7.52 8.79 -5.15
N ASP A 182 -7.83 10.07 -5.25
CA ASP A 182 -6.89 11.14 -4.98
C ASP A 182 -7.15 11.73 -3.59
N LEU A 183 -6.10 11.78 -2.78
CA LEU A 183 -6.16 12.38 -1.46
C LEU A 183 -6.43 13.88 -1.58
N LEU A 184 -7.39 14.39 -0.83
CA LEU A 184 -7.74 15.81 -0.75
C LEU A 184 -7.26 16.44 0.58
N ALA A 185 -7.42 15.71 1.68
CA ALA A 185 -7.09 16.21 3.00
C ALA A 185 -6.76 15.05 3.94
N ILE A 186 -5.86 15.28 4.90
CA ILE A 186 -5.44 14.27 5.89
C ILE A 186 -4.94 14.91 7.17
N ALA A 187 -5.28 14.31 8.31
CA ALA A 187 -4.95 14.76 9.65
C ALA A 187 -4.84 13.58 10.64
N GLY A 188 -4.27 13.88 11.79
CA GLY A 188 -4.05 12.92 12.87
C GLY A 188 -2.97 11.90 12.52
N GLU A 189 -3.15 10.66 13.00
CA GLU A 189 -2.18 9.57 12.83
C GLU A 189 -1.91 9.23 11.36
N ALA A 190 -2.93 9.29 10.49
CA ALA A 190 -2.79 9.06 9.05
C ALA A 190 -1.90 10.11 8.35
N ASN A 191 -1.74 11.30 8.94
CA ASN A 191 -0.81 12.32 8.48
C ASN A 191 0.60 12.18 9.11
N GLY A 192 0.84 11.14 9.90
CA GLY A 192 2.14 10.80 10.49
C GLY A 192 3.14 10.24 9.47
N TYR A 193 4.36 9.94 9.93
CA TYR A 193 5.47 9.52 9.07
C TYR A 193 5.98 8.12 9.33
N PRO A 194 6.11 7.24 8.33
CA PRO A 194 6.07 7.55 6.91
C PRO A 194 4.62 7.75 6.46
N LYS A 195 4.44 8.55 5.41
CA LYS A 195 3.13 8.64 4.76
C LYS A 195 2.81 7.28 4.13
N HIS A 196 1.57 6.84 4.29
CA HIS A 196 1.04 5.68 3.58
C HIS A 196 0.30 6.17 2.34
N PHE A 197 0.33 5.35 1.28
CA PHE A 197 -0.48 5.59 0.09
C PHE A 197 -1.58 4.55 -0.07
N ALA A 198 -1.66 3.56 0.81
CA ALA A 198 -2.69 2.53 0.79
C ALA A 198 -3.12 2.19 2.22
N TYR A 199 -4.40 1.89 2.39
CA TYR A 199 -5.02 1.50 3.64
C TYR A 199 -5.98 0.33 3.43
N PHE A 200 -6.06 -0.56 4.42
CA PHE A 200 -6.80 -1.81 4.38
C PHE A 200 -7.96 -1.74 5.38
N PHE A 201 -9.19 -1.59 4.88
CA PHE A 201 -10.37 -1.41 5.71
C PHE A 201 -11.20 -2.69 5.82
N PRO A 202 -11.80 -2.96 7.00
CA PRO A 202 -11.70 -2.20 8.26
C PRO A 202 -10.53 -2.67 9.15
N GLU A 203 -9.51 -3.31 8.59
CA GLU A 203 -8.38 -3.88 9.33
C GLU A 203 -7.54 -2.81 10.04
N ASP A 204 -7.20 -1.73 9.35
CA ASP A 204 -6.46 -0.59 9.91
C ASP A 204 -7.26 0.18 10.97
N GLU A 205 -8.58 -0.01 10.99
CA GLU A 205 -9.50 0.51 12.00
C GLU A 205 -9.66 -0.45 13.19
N GLY A 206 -8.91 -1.56 13.21
CA GLY A 206 -8.84 -2.51 14.31
C GLY A 206 -9.67 -3.78 14.10
N PHE A 207 -10.43 -3.87 13.00
CA PHE A 207 -11.33 -4.99 12.73
C PHE A 207 -10.75 -5.98 11.70
N LYS A 208 -9.70 -6.71 12.12
CA LYS A 208 -8.84 -7.55 11.27
C LYS A 208 -9.54 -8.71 10.55
N TYR A 209 -10.54 -9.31 11.21
CA TYR A 209 -11.21 -10.54 10.74
C TYR A 209 -12.55 -10.28 10.06
N SER A 210 -12.75 -9.07 9.50
CA SER A 210 -13.94 -8.76 8.72
C SER A 210 -14.04 -9.67 7.48
N PRO A 211 -15.22 -10.26 7.20
CA PRO A 211 -15.44 -10.98 5.94
C PRO A 211 -15.57 -10.03 4.74
N VAL A 212 -15.84 -8.75 4.99
CA VAL A 212 -15.89 -7.69 3.98
C VAL A 212 -14.69 -6.78 4.19
N LYS A 213 -13.82 -6.71 3.19
CA LYS A 213 -12.62 -5.89 3.19
C LYS A 213 -12.56 -5.02 1.94
N ARG A 214 -11.91 -3.87 2.05
CA ARG A 214 -11.54 -3.02 0.91
C ARG A 214 -10.13 -2.46 1.07
N THR A 215 -9.39 -2.37 -0.03
CA THR A 215 -8.15 -1.60 -0.10
C THR A 215 -8.45 -0.25 -0.74
N VAL A 216 -7.98 0.83 -0.12
CA VAL A 216 -8.09 2.21 -0.65
C VAL A 216 -6.69 2.73 -0.94
N VAL A 217 -6.49 3.29 -2.14
CA VAL A 217 -5.17 3.72 -2.64
C VAL A 217 -5.18 5.17 -3.04
N PHE A 218 -4.31 5.96 -2.40
CA PHE A 218 -4.11 7.39 -2.67
C PHE A 218 -3.16 7.52 -3.87
N ALA A 219 -3.73 7.56 -5.06
CA ALA A 219 -3.00 7.61 -6.32
C ALA A 219 -2.05 8.80 -6.38
N ASN A 220 -2.51 10.02 -6.15
CA ASN A 220 -1.64 11.20 -6.12
C ASN A 220 -0.45 11.06 -5.15
N THR A 221 -0.65 10.46 -3.97
CA THR A 221 0.43 10.16 -3.03
C THR A 221 1.39 9.13 -3.61
N TYR A 222 0.87 8.03 -4.13
CA TYR A 222 1.67 6.94 -4.67
C TYR A 222 2.51 7.40 -5.87
N LEU A 223 1.89 8.09 -6.83
CA LEU A 223 2.56 8.64 -8.01
C LEU A 223 3.61 9.69 -7.65
N THR A 224 3.35 10.51 -6.64
CA THR A 224 4.34 11.46 -6.13
C THR A 224 5.52 10.74 -5.50
N MET A 225 5.30 9.68 -4.71
CA MET A 225 6.38 8.87 -4.16
C MET A 225 7.21 8.22 -5.27
N PHE A 226 6.57 7.67 -6.31
CA PHE A 226 7.31 7.13 -7.45
C PHE A 226 8.17 8.20 -8.14
N GLU A 227 7.58 9.35 -8.49
CA GLU A 227 8.27 10.43 -9.20
C GLU A 227 9.41 11.04 -8.37
N LYS A 228 9.19 11.24 -7.06
CA LYS A 228 10.17 11.88 -6.18
C LYS A 228 11.20 10.91 -5.61
N PHE A 229 10.87 9.62 -5.46
CA PHE A 229 11.77 8.65 -4.83
C PHE A 229 12.31 7.70 -5.89
N SER A 230 11.45 6.84 -6.45
CA SER A 230 11.86 5.74 -7.35
C SER A 230 12.49 6.24 -8.64
N ARG A 231 11.89 7.21 -9.32
CA ARG A 231 12.38 7.69 -10.62
C ARG A 231 13.75 8.37 -10.53
N LYS A 232 14.13 8.92 -9.38
CA LYS A 232 15.47 9.50 -9.18
C LYS A 232 16.57 8.43 -9.16
N GLU A 233 16.20 7.19 -8.84
CA GLU A 233 17.12 6.06 -8.77
C GLU A 233 17.46 5.47 -10.14
N THR A 234 16.84 5.94 -11.23
CA THR A 234 17.23 5.60 -12.62
C THR A 234 18.73 5.73 -12.87
N LYS A 235 19.39 6.69 -12.22
CA LYS A 235 20.84 6.88 -12.28
C LYS A 235 21.64 5.68 -11.77
N LEU A 236 21.13 4.94 -10.77
CA LEU A 236 21.77 3.71 -10.28
C LEU A 236 21.83 2.64 -11.36
N PHE A 237 20.86 2.65 -12.28
CA PHE A 237 20.76 1.71 -13.40
C PHE A 237 21.40 2.25 -14.69
N GLY A 238 21.90 3.49 -14.68
CA GLY A 238 22.33 4.22 -15.88
C GLY A 238 21.24 4.42 -16.92
N TRP A 239 19.97 4.31 -16.53
CA TRP A 239 18.85 4.61 -17.41
C TRP A 239 18.67 6.12 -17.49
N ASP A 240 18.64 6.65 -18.71
CA ASP A 240 18.30 8.05 -18.93
C ASP A 240 16.82 8.29 -18.58
N LYS A 241 16.51 9.52 -18.14
CA LYS A 241 15.12 9.89 -17.81
C LYS A 241 14.15 9.69 -18.97
N ILE A 242 14.65 9.74 -20.21
CA ILE A 242 13.87 9.53 -21.44
C ILE A 242 13.48 8.06 -21.59
N GLU A 243 14.22 7.13 -21.00
CA GLU A 243 13.91 5.71 -21.02
C GLU A 243 12.77 5.31 -20.05
N ILE A 244 12.43 6.18 -19.10
CA ILE A 244 11.26 6.03 -18.23
C ILE A 244 10.21 7.04 -18.68
N PRO A 245 9.01 6.60 -19.11
CA PRO A 245 7.95 7.49 -19.54
C PRO A 245 7.58 8.56 -18.49
N ASP A 246 6.80 9.55 -18.91
CA ASP A 246 6.19 10.48 -17.96
C ASP A 246 5.28 9.76 -16.94
N ILE A 247 4.93 10.48 -15.87
CA ILE A 247 4.13 9.93 -14.77
C ILE A 247 2.71 9.52 -15.20
N SER A 248 2.15 10.15 -16.25
CA SER A 248 0.82 9.82 -16.75
C SER A 248 0.80 8.45 -17.44
N ILE A 249 1.91 8.06 -18.06
CA ILE A 249 2.08 6.72 -18.61
C ILE A 249 2.49 5.74 -17.50
N CYS A 250 3.39 6.13 -16.60
CA CYS A 250 3.86 5.28 -15.50
C CYS A 250 2.72 4.87 -14.54
N SER A 251 1.75 5.76 -14.30
CA SER A 251 0.63 5.50 -13.40
C SER A 251 -0.11 4.21 -13.76
N ARG A 252 -0.28 3.93 -15.05
CA ARG A 252 -0.90 2.71 -15.55
C ARG A 252 -0.15 1.45 -15.14
N TYR A 253 1.17 1.46 -15.25
CA TYR A 253 2.00 0.32 -14.83
C TYR A 253 1.97 0.14 -13.31
N LEU A 254 2.05 1.24 -12.56
CA LEU A 254 2.04 1.24 -11.10
C LEU A 254 0.71 0.72 -10.55
N ILE A 255 -0.42 1.19 -11.08
CA ILE A 255 -1.76 0.76 -10.65
C ILE A 255 -2.04 -0.67 -11.10
N ALA A 256 -1.68 -1.05 -12.32
CA ALA A 256 -1.84 -2.42 -12.81
C ALA A 256 -1.08 -3.42 -11.92
N TRP A 257 0.19 -3.13 -11.64
CA TRP A 257 1.00 -3.95 -10.77
C TRP A 257 0.46 -3.99 -9.34
N PHE A 258 0.11 -2.84 -8.76
CA PHE A 258 -0.33 -2.80 -7.36
C PHE A 258 -1.68 -3.49 -7.15
N ARG A 259 -2.63 -3.39 -8.10
CA ARG A 259 -3.84 -4.22 -8.07
C ARG A 259 -3.51 -5.69 -8.27
N GLY A 260 -2.61 -6.01 -9.20
CA GLY A 260 -2.12 -7.37 -9.39
C GLY A 260 -1.52 -7.97 -8.12
N HIS A 261 -0.78 -7.17 -7.35
CA HIS A 261 -0.22 -7.56 -6.05
C HIS A 261 -1.34 -7.87 -5.04
N ASP A 262 -2.34 -6.99 -4.91
CA ASP A 262 -3.47 -7.19 -3.99
C ASP A 262 -4.25 -8.48 -4.32
N LEU A 263 -4.50 -8.73 -5.61
CA LEU A 263 -5.07 -10.00 -6.08
C LEU A 263 -4.13 -11.18 -5.85
N GLY A 264 -2.82 -10.97 -5.96
CA GLY A 264 -1.78 -11.98 -5.74
C GLY A 264 -1.81 -12.59 -4.34
N HIS A 265 -2.21 -11.83 -3.31
CA HIS A 265 -2.43 -12.38 -1.96
C HIS A 265 -3.50 -13.46 -1.91
N SER A 266 -4.44 -13.48 -2.86
CA SER A 266 -5.49 -14.49 -2.92
C SER A 266 -5.03 -15.80 -3.57
N ILE A 267 -3.91 -15.79 -4.30
CA ILE A 267 -3.44 -16.93 -5.06
C ILE A 267 -2.62 -17.86 -4.16
N VAL A 268 -3.12 -19.08 -3.98
CA VAL A 268 -2.53 -20.12 -3.12
C VAL A 268 -2.72 -21.49 -3.74
N ARG A 269 -2.25 -22.54 -3.08
CA ARG A 269 -2.68 -23.93 -3.33
C ARG A 269 -3.66 -24.35 -2.25
N SER A 270 -4.53 -25.33 -2.53
CA SER A 270 -5.49 -25.85 -1.55
C SER A 270 -4.82 -26.42 -0.28
N CYS A 271 -3.57 -26.86 -0.40
CA CYS A 271 -2.75 -27.37 0.69
C CYS A 271 -1.90 -26.32 1.41
N THR A 272 -1.91 -25.05 0.97
CA THR A 272 -1.08 -23.99 1.56
C THR A 272 -1.45 -23.74 3.02
N ARG A 273 -0.45 -23.70 3.91
CA ARG A 273 -0.62 -23.53 5.37
C ARG A 273 0.21 -22.37 5.94
N PHE A 274 -0.07 -21.14 5.52
CA PHE A 274 0.58 -19.94 6.08
C PHE A 274 0.35 -19.77 7.58
N ASP A 275 -0.76 -20.28 8.12
CA ASP A 275 -1.05 -20.29 9.56
C ASP A 275 -0.02 -21.13 10.35
N LEU A 276 0.40 -22.27 9.79
CA LEU A 276 1.41 -23.13 10.41
C LEU A 276 2.82 -22.57 10.17
N LEU A 277 3.11 -22.11 8.94
CA LEU A 277 4.39 -21.49 8.63
C LEU A 277 4.63 -20.25 9.50
N SER A 278 3.60 -19.46 9.76
CA SER A 278 3.66 -18.31 10.66
C SER A 278 3.89 -18.68 12.13
N LYS A 279 3.54 -19.90 12.57
CA LYS A 279 3.88 -20.38 13.92
C LYS A 279 5.35 -20.75 14.04
N MET A 280 5.97 -21.21 12.95
CA MET A 280 7.38 -21.57 12.89
C MET A 280 8.28 -20.34 12.70
N ASP A 281 7.88 -19.46 11.78
CA ASP A 281 8.55 -18.19 11.51
C ASP A 281 7.55 -17.15 11.02
N ARG A 282 7.02 -16.36 11.95
CA ARG A 282 6.02 -15.33 11.65
C ARG A 282 6.54 -14.29 10.66
N TRP A 283 7.76 -13.79 10.87
CA TRP A 283 8.32 -12.73 10.03
C TRP A 283 8.63 -13.25 8.62
N GLY A 284 9.25 -14.43 8.53
CA GLY A 284 9.50 -15.09 7.25
C GLY A 284 8.22 -15.39 6.49
N SER A 285 7.17 -15.86 7.16
CA SER A 285 5.86 -16.11 6.54
C SER A 285 5.23 -14.84 5.96
N MET A 286 5.30 -13.70 6.67
CA MET A 286 4.81 -12.41 6.16
C MET A 286 5.62 -11.96 4.94
N VAL A 287 6.96 -11.99 5.03
CA VAL A 287 7.85 -11.59 3.92
C VAL A 287 7.60 -12.43 2.66
N ILE A 288 7.35 -13.72 2.79
CA ILE A 288 7.06 -14.59 1.63
C ILE A 288 5.67 -14.31 1.04
N GLN A 289 4.66 -14.04 1.87
CA GLN A 289 3.33 -13.65 1.36
C GLN A 289 3.42 -12.38 0.50
N GLU A 290 4.19 -11.38 0.94
CA GLU A 290 4.48 -10.18 0.12
C GLU A 290 5.25 -10.53 -1.16
N SER A 291 6.24 -11.42 -1.07
CA SER A 291 7.02 -11.86 -2.25
C SER A 291 6.17 -12.53 -3.30
N LEU A 292 5.26 -13.42 -2.88
CA LEU A 292 4.32 -14.10 -3.76
C LEU A 292 3.35 -13.11 -4.40
N ALA A 293 2.77 -12.20 -3.60
CA ALA A 293 1.86 -11.17 -4.08
C ALA A 293 2.52 -10.29 -5.14
N ASP A 294 3.71 -9.75 -4.86
CA ASP A 294 4.48 -8.92 -5.79
C ASP A 294 4.74 -9.64 -7.13
N LEU A 295 5.21 -10.88 -7.07
CA LEU A 295 5.59 -11.66 -8.25
C LEU A 295 4.38 -12.11 -9.05
N PHE A 296 3.30 -12.57 -8.40
CA PHE A 296 2.05 -12.87 -9.10
C PHE A 296 1.51 -11.62 -9.77
N GLY A 297 1.45 -10.49 -9.05
CA GLY A 297 1.01 -9.22 -9.60
C GLY A 297 1.81 -8.78 -10.82
N PHE A 298 3.14 -8.88 -10.74
CA PHE A 298 4.03 -8.60 -11.87
C PHE A 298 3.76 -9.53 -13.05
N LEU A 299 3.73 -10.85 -12.84
CA LEU A 299 3.53 -11.83 -13.91
C LEU A 299 2.16 -11.69 -14.58
N MET A 300 1.10 -11.38 -13.83
CA MET A 300 -0.23 -11.10 -14.39
C MET A 300 -0.20 -9.88 -15.33
N CYS A 301 0.65 -8.89 -15.07
CA CYS A 301 0.86 -7.74 -15.96
C CYS A 301 1.66 -8.08 -17.23
N THR A 302 2.29 -9.26 -17.29
CA THR A 302 3.07 -9.70 -18.46
C THR A 302 2.29 -10.59 -19.43
N THR A 303 1.07 -11.00 -19.08
CA THR A 303 0.23 -11.81 -19.98
C THR A 303 -0.19 -10.99 -21.20
N GLU A 304 -0.36 -11.65 -22.36
CA GLU A 304 -0.69 -10.96 -23.62
C GLU A 304 -2.01 -10.19 -23.55
N ASP A 305 -3.04 -10.75 -22.90
CA ASP A 305 -4.32 -10.07 -22.72
C ASP A 305 -4.17 -8.79 -21.88
N THR A 306 -3.44 -8.84 -20.75
CA THR A 306 -3.21 -7.66 -19.91
C THR A 306 -2.37 -6.62 -20.64
N LYS A 307 -1.29 -7.04 -21.31
CA LYS A 307 -0.45 -6.16 -22.11
C LYS A 307 -1.24 -5.48 -23.21
N HIS A 308 -2.15 -6.18 -23.87
CA HIS A 308 -2.96 -5.62 -24.94
C HIS A 308 -3.99 -4.62 -24.41
N GLU A 309 -4.83 -5.02 -23.44
CA GLU A 309 -5.92 -4.19 -22.91
C GLU A 309 -5.39 -2.92 -22.23
N LEU A 310 -4.26 -3.02 -21.52
CA LEU A 310 -3.63 -1.88 -20.84
C LEU A 310 -2.48 -1.26 -21.64
N ASN A 311 -2.18 -1.74 -22.85
CA ASN A 311 -1.06 -1.28 -23.67
C ASN A 311 0.26 -1.18 -22.88
N LEU A 312 0.60 -2.26 -22.15
CA LEU A 312 1.81 -2.35 -21.33
C LEU A 312 2.98 -2.89 -22.16
N ASP A 313 4.10 -2.18 -22.08
CA ASP A 313 5.38 -2.64 -22.59
C ASP A 313 6.16 -3.41 -21.51
N LYS A 314 6.73 -4.55 -21.89
CA LYS A 314 7.42 -5.45 -20.95
C LYS A 314 8.70 -4.84 -20.37
N GLU A 315 9.43 -4.04 -21.16
CA GLU A 315 10.69 -3.43 -20.72
C GLU A 315 10.39 -2.28 -19.77
N ILE A 316 9.40 -1.45 -20.09
CA ILE A 316 8.92 -0.37 -19.22
C ILE A 316 8.38 -0.94 -17.90
N LEU A 317 7.57 -2.01 -17.95
CA LEU A 317 7.08 -2.70 -16.76
C LEU A 317 8.25 -3.21 -15.90
N GLY A 318 9.24 -3.86 -16.52
CA GLY A 318 10.44 -4.33 -15.82
C GLY A 318 11.23 -3.20 -15.17
N LYS A 319 11.45 -2.08 -15.87
CA LYS A 319 12.14 -0.91 -15.33
C LYS A 319 11.38 -0.29 -14.15
N ILE A 320 10.09 -0.05 -14.29
CA ILE A 320 9.24 0.53 -13.23
C ILE A 320 9.22 -0.37 -11.99
N TYR A 321 9.04 -1.68 -12.18
CA TYR A 321 9.03 -2.65 -11.11
C TYR A 321 10.36 -2.68 -10.35
N LEU A 322 11.49 -2.67 -11.06
CA LEU A 322 12.81 -2.64 -10.43
C LEU A 322 13.06 -1.34 -9.66
N LEU A 323 12.61 -0.19 -10.17
CA LEU A 323 12.72 1.07 -9.42
C LEU A 323 11.94 1.01 -8.09
N GLU A 324 10.73 0.44 -8.11
CA GLU A 324 9.91 0.24 -6.90
C GLU A 324 10.53 -0.78 -5.94
N LEU A 325 11.02 -1.92 -6.46
CA LEU A 325 11.71 -2.95 -5.69
C LEU A 325 12.90 -2.34 -4.93
N PHE A 326 13.71 -1.52 -5.59
CA PHE A 326 14.84 -0.86 -4.95
C PHE A 326 14.40 0.23 -3.96
N ARG A 327 13.30 0.95 -4.23
CA ARG A 327 12.71 1.87 -3.24
C ARG A 327 12.31 1.12 -1.96
N TYR A 328 11.61 0.00 -2.07
CA TYR A 328 11.22 -0.83 -0.92
C TYR A 328 12.43 -1.45 -0.22
N LEU A 329 13.43 -1.92 -0.95
CA LEU A 329 14.62 -2.50 -0.33
C LEU A 329 15.37 -1.47 0.51
N ARG A 330 15.58 -0.25 -0.02
CA ARG A 330 16.34 0.83 0.63
C ARG A 330 15.67 1.42 1.88
N ARG A 331 14.43 1.03 2.16
CA ARG A 331 13.74 1.30 3.42
C ARG A 331 14.32 0.48 4.59
N GLY A 332 14.92 -0.68 4.29
CA GLY A 332 15.53 -1.58 5.26
C GLY A 332 14.91 -2.97 5.18
N ALA A 333 15.63 -3.94 4.61
CA ALA A 333 15.13 -5.29 4.34
C ALA A 333 14.54 -6.02 5.56
N CYS A 334 15.02 -5.73 6.77
CA CYS A 334 14.54 -6.33 8.01
C CYS A 334 13.45 -5.53 8.72
N ASP A 335 13.08 -4.35 8.21
CA ASP A 335 12.22 -3.41 8.92
C ASP A 335 10.73 -3.60 8.58
N PHE A 336 10.41 -4.07 7.36
CA PHE A 336 9.04 -4.27 6.87
C PHE A 336 8.96 -5.53 5.98
N PRO A 337 7.82 -6.24 5.98
CA PRO A 337 7.59 -7.38 5.09
C PRO A 337 7.84 -7.06 3.61
N ASP A 338 7.38 -5.91 3.11
CA ASP A 338 7.58 -5.47 1.72
C ASP A 338 9.07 -5.29 1.37
N ALA A 339 9.84 -4.71 2.30
CA ALA A 339 11.27 -4.54 2.12
C ALA A 339 12.00 -5.89 2.14
N GLY A 340 11.51 -6.85 2.93
CA GLY A 340 12.01 -8.21 2.93
C GLY A 340 11.65 -8.98 1.67
N SER A 341 10.48 -8.72 1.09
CA SER A 341 10.08 -9.24 -0.22
C SER A 341 11.06 -8.79 -1.30
N ALA A 342 11.32 -7.48 -1.36
CA ALA A 342 12.30 -6.90 -2.29
C ALA A 342 13.70 -7.52 -2.15
N TYR A 343 14.13 -7.87 -0.92
CA TYR A 343 15.39 -8.57 -0.68
C TYR A 343 15.41 -9.99 -1.25
N ILE A 344 14.34 -10.78 -1.04
CA ILE A 344 14.23 -12.14 -1.61
C ILE A 344 14.35 -12.09 -3.12
N GLN A 345 13.58 -11.20 -3.74
CA GLN A 345 13.57 -11.02 -5.18
C GLN A 345 14.94 -10.59 -5.70
N LEU A 346 15.59 -9.60 -5.07
CA LEU A 346 16.93 -9.18 -5.46
C LEU A 346 17.95 -10.31 -5.39
N LYS A 347 17.97 -11.08 -4.28
CA LYS A 347 18.89 -12.21 -4.11
C LYS A 347 18.69 -13.26 -5.21
N TYR A 348 17.46 -13.49 -5.62
CA TYR A 348 17.15 -14.38 -6.74
C TYR A 348 17.62 -13.82 -8.09
N LEU A 349 17.37 -12.54 -8.35
CA LEU A 349 17.80 -11.88 -9.58
C LEU A 349 19.33 -11.84 -9.73
N ILE A 350 20.08 -11.70 -8.64
CA ILE A 350 21.54 -11.82 -8.63
C ILE A 350 21.97 -13.26 -8.95
N LYS A 351 21.34 -14.26 -8.29
CA LYS A 351 21.62 -15.69 -8.53
C LYS A 351 21.39 -16.08 -10.01
N GLU A 352 20.33 -15.56 -10.63
CA GLU A 352 19.98 -15.83 -12.02
C GLU A 352 20.68 -14.87 -13.02
N LYS A 353 21.62 -14.03 -12.55
CA LYS A 353 22.41 -13.08 -13.36
C LYS A 353 21.55 -12.05 -14.12
N VAL A 354 20.35 -11.77 -13.62
CA VAL A 354 19.51 -10.67 -14.10
C VAL A 354 20.08 -9.35 -13.64
N ILE A 355 20.57 -9.29 -12.40
CA ILE A 355 21.15 -8.09 -11.78
C ILE A 355 22.60 -8.35 -11.39
N ASP A 356 23.48 -7.42 -11.75
CA ASP A 356 24.84 -7.31 -11.23
C ASP A 356 25.03 -5.95 -10.55
N ILE A 357 25.41 -5.98 -9.26
CA ILE A 357 25.59 -4.79 -8.43
C ILE A 357 27.09 -4.50 -8.30
N SER A 358 27.55 -3.49 -9.01
CA SER A 358 28.85 -2.87 -8.80
C SER A 358 28.78 -1.76 -7.74
N LYS A 359 29.92 -1.16 -7.36
CA LYS A 359 29.96 -0.11 -6.32
C LYS A 359 29.05 1.09 -6.59
N ASN A 360 28.89 1.50 -7.86
CA ASN A 360 28.18 2.73 -8.22
C ASN A 360 27.08 2.51 -9.27
N HIS A 361 26.84 1.27 -9.68
CA HIS A 361 25.99 0.97 -10.84
C HIS A 361 25.38 -0.43 -10.75
N ILE A 362 24.14 -0.53 -11.19
CA ILE A 362 23.33 -1.75 -11.24
C ILE A 362 23.10 -2.08 -12.72
N ASN A 363 23.75 -3.13 -13.20
CA ASN A 363 23.49 -3.65 -14.53
C ASN A 363 22.28 -4.57 -14.48
N VAL A 364 21.36 -4.42 -15.43
CA VAL A 364 20.14 -5.22 -15.52
C VAL A 364 20.02 -5.82 -16.91
N ASN A 365 19.81 -7.14 -16.97
CA ASN A 365 19.43 -7.83 -18.19
C ASN A 365 17.91 -8.05 -18.21
N LEU A 366 17.16 -7.14 -18.83
CA LEU A 366 15.70 -7.18 -18.87
C LEU A 366 15.16 -8.38 -19.67
N ASP A 367 15.92 -8.94 -20.61
CA ASP A 367 15.48 -10.07 -21.45
C ASP A 367 15.21 -11.34 -20.64
N ILE A 368 15.90 -11.50 -19.52
CA ILE A 368 15.78 -12.68 -18.63
C ILE A 368 15.05 -12.37 -17.32
N LEU A 369 14.53 -11.16 -17.14
CA LEU A 369 13.81 -10.76 -15.93
C LEU A 369 12.54 -11.60 -15.71
N ILE A 370 11.66 -11.67 -16.71
CA ILE A 370 10.41 -12.44 -16.63
C ILE A 370 10.69 -13.94 -16.40
N PRO A 371 11.56 -14.61 -17.20
CA PRO A 371 11.92 -16.01 -16.93
C PRO A 371 12.47 -16.26 -15.51
N ALA A 372 13.27 -15.34 -14.97
CA ALA A 372 13.80 -15.48 -13.61
C ALA A 372 12.70 -15.40 -12.55
N PHE A 373 11.72 -14.49 -12.72
CA PHE A 373 10.57 -14.42 -11.82
C PHE A 373 9.65 -15.63 -11.95
N GLU A 374 9.37 -16.13 -13.16
CA GLU A 374 8.63 -17.40 -13.32
C GLU A 374 9.32 -18.55 -12.56
N LYS A 375 10.65 -18.63 -12.64
CA LYS A 375 11.43 -19.65 -11.92
C LYS A 375 11.36 -19.47 -10.40
N LEU A 376 11.41 -18.23 -9.90
CA LEU A 376 11.24 -17.93 -8.48
C LEU A 376 9.83 -18.33 -7.99
N VAL A 377 8.79 -17.97 -8.73
CA VAL A 377 7.41 -18.32 -8.35
C VAL A 377 7.19 -19.83 -8.40
N LYS A 378 7.78 -20.56 -9.36
CA LYS A 378 7.79 -22.03 -9.36
C LYS A 378 8.44 -22.59 -8.10
N GLU A 379 9.63 -22.12 -7.75
CA GLU A 379 10.35 -22.53 -6.53
C GLU A 379 9.50 -22.25 -5.27
N LEU A 380 8.88 -21.07 -5.18
CA LEU A 380 7.97 -20.72 -4.08
C LEU A 380 6.71 -21.58 -4.05
N SER A 381 6.14 -21.93 -5.20
CA SER A 381 4.94 -22.77 -5.31
C SER A 381 5.21 -24.22 -4.87
N GLU A 382 6.39 -24.74 -5.21
CA GLU A 382 6.83 -26.10 -4.87
C GLU A 382 7.34 -26.23 -3.43
N THR A 383 7.78 -25.13 -2.83
CA THR A 383 8.32 -25.12 -1.46
C THR A 383 7.31 -24.54 -0.47
N VAL A 384 6.99 -23.25 -0.59
CA VAL A 384 6.23 -22.51 0.42
C VAL A 384 4.72 -22.72 0.30
N LEU A 385 4.17 -22.81 -0.91
CA LEU A 385 2.74 -23.09 -1.10
C LEU A 385 2.39 -24.57 -0.96
N SER A 386 3.39 -25.45 -0.82
CA SER A 386 3.20 -26.88 -0.66
C SER A 386 2.77 -27.27 0.76
N GLU A 387 2.39 -28.54 0.94
CA GLU A 387 2.11 -29.11 2.26
C GLU A 387 3.38 -29.37 3.10
N ASP A 388 4.56 -29.34 2.47
CA ASP A 388 5.84 -29.61 3.09
C ASP A 388 6.39 -28.35 3.80
N LEU A 389 5.98 -28.20 5.06
CA LEU A 389 6.40 -27.08 5.91
C LEU A 389 7.91 -27.01 6.13
N GLU A 390 8.62 -28.14 6.04
CA GLU A 390 10.08 -28.17 6.19
C GLU A 390 10.74 -27.49 4.99
N LYS A 391 10.31 -27.81 3.75
CA LYS A 391 10.77 -27.10 2.55
C LYS A 391 10.45 -25.62 2.59
N GLY A 392 9.24 -25.26 3.03
CA GLY A 392 8.86 -23.85 3.19
C GLY A 392 9.77 -23.12 4.18
N LEU A 393 10.07 -23.73 5.33
CA LEU A 393 10.99 -23.17 6.32
C LEU A 393 12.43 -23.08 5.81
N MET A 394 12.92 -24.10 5.09
CA MET A 394 14.24 -24.08 4.47
C MET A 394 14.37 -22.93 3.46
N PHE A 395 13.32 -22.66 2.67
CA PHE A 395 13.30 -21.51 1.77
C PHE A 395 13.41 -20.20 2.55
N ILE A 396 12.60 -20.02 3.59
CA ILE A 396 12.63 -18.84 4.47
C ILE A 396 14.02 -18.62 5.07
N GLN A 397 14.63 -19.66 5.64
CA GLN A 397 15.97 -19.58 6.23
C GLN A 397 17.02 -19.18 5.18
N LYS A 398 16.89 -19.69 3.96
CA LYS A 398 17.81 -19.42 2.87
C LYS A 398 17.68 -18.02 2.29
N TYR A 399 16.47 -17.48 2.15
CA TYR A 399 16.25 -16.24 1.38
C TYR A 399 15.71 -15.06 2.19
N SER A 400 15.08 -15.25 3.36
CA SER A 400 14.54 -14.11 4.11
C SER A 400 15.65 -13.30 4.82
N PRO A 401 15.51 -11.96 4.89
CA PRO A 401 16.58 -11.08 5.35
C PRO A 401 16.88 -11.23 6.84
N HIS A 402 15.90 -11.59 7.68
CA HIS A 402 16.11 -11.77 9.12
C HIS A 402 16.97 -12.99 9.47
N HIS A 403 17.10 -13.96 8.55
CA HIS A 403 18.07 -15.06 8.63
C HIS A 403 19.39 -14.76 7.93
N ASN A 404 19.42 -13.72 7.08
CA ASN A 404 20.57 -13.33 6.27
C ASN A 404 21.03 -11.88 6.61
N LYS A 405 20.95 -11.49 7.88
CA LYS A 405 21.08 -10.07 8.30
C LYS A 405 22.36 -9.40 7.81
N LYS A 406 23.51 -10.10 7.88
CA LYS A 406 24.79 -9.55 7.43
C LYS A 406 24.78 -9.23 5.93
N ASP A 407 24.26 -10.13 5.11
CA ASP A 407 24.15 -9.93 3.67
C ASP A 407 23.16 -8.80 3.34
N ALA A 408 22.01 -8.77 4.04
CA ALA A 408 21.05 -7.68 3.92
C ALA A 408 21.67 -6.31 4.30
N GLU A 409 22.45 -6.24 5.39
CA GLU A 409 23.18 -5.04 5.80
C GLU A 409 24.25 -4.63 4.78
N GLU A 410 24.98 -5.57 4.19
CA GLU A 410 25.96 -5.30 3.15
C GLU A 410 25.31 -4.73 1.88
N ILE A 411 24.18 -5.29 1.43
CA ILE A 411 23.40 -4.78 0.30
C ILE A 411 22.90 -3.36 0.59
N ILE A 412 22.30 -3.13 1.77
CA ILE A 412 21.81 -1.80 2.15
C ILE A 412 22.95 -0.79 2.28
N THR A 413 24.12 -1.19 2.76
CA THR A 413 25.31 -0.33 2.82
C THR A 413 25.77 0.08 1.43
N ARG A 414 25.67 -0.82 0.44
CA ARG A 414 26.02 -0.51 -0.96
C ARG A 414 24.99 0.39 -1.64
N LEU A 415 23.69 0.12 -1.45
CA LEU A 415 22.60 0.85 -2.10
C LEU A 415 22.26 2.18 -1.40
N GLY A 416 22.66 2.33 -0.15
CA GLY A 416 22.25 3.44 0.71
C GLY A 416 20.80 3.31 1.18
N LYS A 417 20.50 3.80 2.38
CA LYS A 417 19.11 3.90 2.84
C LYS A 417 18.41 5.07 2.16
N THR A 418 17.14 4.91 1.85
CA THR A 418 16.33 6.06 1.46
C THR A 418 16.13 6.97 2.68
N VAL A 419 16.24 8.27 2.47
CA VAL A 419 15.91 9.30 3.47
C VAL A 419 14.88 10.28 2.92
N ASP A 420 14.31 9.96 1.75
CA ASP A 420 13.30 10.76 1.09
C ASP A 420 11.94 10.50 1.74
N VAL A 421 11.25 11.59 2.04
CA VAL A 421 9.91 11.59 2.63
C VAL A 421 9.07 12.68 1.98
N ILE A 422 7.74 12.54 2.01
CA ILE A 422 6.85 13.59 1.53
C ILE A 422 6.17 14.30 2.70
N GLU A 423 5.92 15.60 2.54
CA GLU A 423 5.00 16.35 3.39
C GLU A 423 3.88 16.94 2.54
N TYR A 424 2.66 16.93 3.05
CA TYR A 424 1.51 17.40 2.31
C TYR A 424 1.30 18.91 2.49
N ASN A 425 1.31 19.64 1.39
CA ASN A 425 0.81 21.01 1.33
C ASN A 425 -0.70 20.97 0.99
N GLN A 426 -1.54 21.05 2.03
CA GLN A 426 -2.98 20.84 1.94
C GLN A 426 -3.74 22.16 1.79
N ARG A 427 -4.06 22.55 0.56
CA ARG A 427 -4.73 23.83 0.26
C ARG A 427 -6.11 23.98 0.90
N VAL A 428 -6.78 22.87 1.26
CA VAL A 428 -8.06 22.92 1.98
C VAL A 428 -7.96 23.65 3.33
N LYS A 429 -6.75 23.71 3.93
CA LYS A 429 -6.50 24.41 5.20
C LYS A 429 -6.64 25.93 5.11
N GLU A 430 -6.65 26.48 3.89
CA GLU A 430 -6.79 27.91 3.58
C GLU A 430 -8.25 28.39 3.64
N TYR A 431 -9.24 27.49 3.62
CA TYR A 431 -10.67 27.84 3.67
C TYR A 431 -11.09 28.15 5.11
N VAL A 432 -11.89 29.20 5.31
CA VAL A 432 -12.36 29.67 6.62
C VAL A 432 -13.87 29.62 6.71
#